data_AF-A0A930ATU9-F1
#
_entry.id   AF-A0A930ATU9-F1
#
_cell.length_a   1.000
_cell.length_b   1.000
_cell.length_c   1.000
_cell.angle_alpha   90.00
_cell.angle_beta   90.00
_cell.angle_gamma   90.00
#
_symmetry.space_group_name_H-M   'P 1'
#
loop_
_entity.id
_entity.type
_entity.pdbx_description
1 polymer ?
#
loop_
_entity_poly.entity_id
_entity_poly.type
_entity_poly.pdbx_seq_one_letter_code
_entity_poly.pdbx_strand_id
1 'polypeptide(L)' 'DIAIWSWYGRLVQGHLYQNSAEFLDAQSYKHLNEWADRIAKRPAVQKGVEAEYKLIK' A
#
# COMPACT_ATOMS: atom_id res chain seq x y z
N ASP A 1 11.94 3.19 0.94
CA ASP A 1 10.71 2.48 1.37
C ASP A 1 9.45 3.32 1.28
N ILE A 2 9.33 4.44 1.99
CA ILE A 2 8.09 5.25 2.06
C ILE A 2 7.51 5.55 0.66
N ALA A 3 8.30 6.14 -0.23
CA ALA A 3 7.86 6.51 -1.58
C ALA A 3 7.44 5.30 -2.43
N ILE A 4 8.18 4.19 -2.34
CA ILE A 4 7.92 2.97 -3.10
C ILE A 4 6.68 2.27 -2.54
N TRP A 5 6.54 2.20 -1.21
CA TRP A 5 5.43 1.51 -0.55
C TRP A 5 4.09 2.15 -0.86
N SER A 6 4.02 3.49 -0.90
CA SER A 6 2.81 4.23 -1.26
C SER A 6 2.25 3.87 -2.64
N TRP A 7 3.09 3.36 -3.55
CA TRP A 7 2.67 2.86 -4.85
C TRP A 7 2.67 1.34 -4.92
N TYR A 8 3.83 0.70 -4.90
CA TYR A 8 3.98 -0.73 -5.14
C TYR A 8 3.49 -1.58 -3.98
N GLY A 9 3.67 -1.11 -2.74
CA GLY A 9 3.13 -1.79 -1.56
C GLY A 9 1.61 -1.77 -1.57
N ARG A 10 1.02 -0.58 -1.78
CA ARG A 10 -0.42 -0.40 -1.90
C ARG A 10 -1.01 -1.15 -3.10
N LEU A 11 -0.27 -1.29 -4.20
CA LEU A 11 -0.68 -2.05 -5.38
C LEU A 11 -0.84 -3.53 -5.06
N VAL A 12 0.20 -4.18 -4.52
CA VAL A 12 0.16 -5.63 -4.24
C VAL A 12 -0.83 -5.98 -3.12
N GLN A 13 -1.11 -5.01 -2.24
CA GLN A 13 -2.15 -5.12 -1.20
C GLN A 13 -3.58 -4.86 -1.72
N GLY A 14 -3.76 -4.57 -3.01
CA GLY A 14 -5.08 -4.38 -3.62
C GLY A 14 -5.76 -3.05 -3.28
N HIS A 15 -5.00 -2.05 -2.84
CA HIS A 15 -5.53 -0.75 -2.40
C HIS A 15 -5.47 0.37 -3.44
N LEU A 16 -5.01 0.07 -4.67
CA LEU A 16 -5.00 1.02 -5.77
C LEU A 16 -6.18 0.78 -6.71
N TYR A 17 -5.93 0.33 -7.93
CA TYR A 17 -6.97 0.14 -8.93
C TYR A 17 -7.69 -1.20 -8.70
N GLN A 18 -9.01 -1.19 -8.89
CA GLN A 18 -9.83 -2.39 -8.76
C GLN A 18 -9.27 -3.53 -9.63
N ASN A 19 -9.13 -4.71 -9.04
CA ASN A 19 -8.60 -5.94 -9.66
C ASN A 19 -7.18 -5.86 -10.22
N SER A 20 -6.43 -4.77 -10.02
CA SER A 20 -5.06 -4.65 -10.55
C SER A 20 -4.08 -5.66 -9.92
N ALA A 21 -4.24 -5.99 -8.64
CA ALA A 21 -3.42 -6.98 -7.97
C ALA A 21 -3.59 -8.39 -8.57
N GLU A 22 -4.81 -8.77 -8.93
CA GLU A 22 -5.10 -10.03 -9.61
C GLU A 22 -4.57 -10.03 -11.04
N PHE A 23 -4.87 -8.98 -11.81
CA PHE A 23 -4.47 -8.84 -13.21
C PHE A 23 -2.94 -8.89 -13.39
N LEU A 24 -2.19 -8.32 -12.44
CA LEU A 24 -0.72 -8.29 -12.46
C LEU A 24 -0.07 -9.51 -11.79
N ASP A 25 -0.85 -10.51 -11.37
CA ASP A 25 -0.37 -11.66 -10.58
C ASP A 25 0.50 -11.21 -9.38
N ALA A 26 -0.01 -10.24 -8.61
CA ALA A 26 0.74 -9.61 -7.55
C ALA A 26 1.24 -10.60 -6.48
N GLN A 27 0.52 -11.71 -6.29
CA GLN A 27 0.87 -12.77 -5.33
C GLN A 27 2.15 -13.53 -5.72
N SER A 28 2.53 -13.53 -7.00
CA SER A 28 3.79 -14.14 -7.46
C SER A 28 5.03 -13.42 -6.90
N TYR A 29 4.93 -12.13 -6.60
CA TYR A 29 6.02 -11.32 -6.06
C TYR A 29 6.18 -11.49 -4.54
N LYS A 30 6.56 -12.69 -4.09
CA LYS A 30 6.59 -13.08 -2.67
C LYS A 30 7.37 -12.11 -1.77
N HIS A 31 8.56 -11.68 -2.19
CA HIS A 31 9.38 -10.75 -1.41
C HIS A 31 8.79 -9.34 -1.34
N LEU A 32 8.13 -8.90 -2.41
CA LEU A 32 7.47 -7.60 -2.45
C LEU A 32 6.25 -7.59 -1.51
N ASN A 33 5.47 -8.68 -1.48
CA ASN A 33 4.35 -8.83 -0.55
C ASN A 33 4.83 -8.83 0.92
N GLU A 34 5.85 -9.63 1.26
CA GLU A 34 6.39 -9.66 2.63
C GLU A 34 6.88 -8.28 3.09
N TRP A 35 7.62 -7.57 2.22
CA TRP A 35 8.08 -6.21 2.47
C TRP A 35 6.89 -5.24 2.64
N ALA A 36 5.87 -5.33 1.80
CA ALA A 36 4.69 -4.47 1.84
C ALA A 36 3.90 -4.65 3.15
N ASP A 37 3.73 -5.90 3.59
CA ASP A 37 3.05 -6.26 4.83
C ASP A 37 3.81 -5.78 6.07
N ARG A 38 5.14 -5.92 6.06
CA ARG A 38 5.99 -5.41 7.15
C ARG A 38 5.87 -3.90 7.30
N ILE A 39 5.80 -3.16 6.19
CA ILE A 39 5.65 -1.69 6.24
C ILE A 39 4.22 -1.30 6.64
N ALA A 40 3.19 -1.99 6.14
CA ALA A 40 1.80 -1.70 6.48
C ALA A 40 1.48 -1.88 7.98
N LYS A 41 2.24 -2.74 8.69
CA LYS A 41 2.13 -2.94 10.14
C LYS A 41 2.74 -1.81 10.97
N ARG A 42 3.44 -0.83 10.37
CA ARG A 42 4.04 0.28 11.12
C ARG A 42 2.95 1.26 11.59
N PRO A 43 2.88 1.61 12.89
CA PRO A 43 1.87 2.54 13.40
C PRO A 43 1.86 3.91 12.69
N ALA A 44 3.04 4.41 12.29
CA ALA A 44 3.17 5.67 11.56
C ALA A 44 2.61 5.59 10.13
N VAL A 45 2.66 4.42 9.49
CA VAL A 45 2.11 4.22 8.15
C VAL A 45 0.59 4.22 8.21
N GLN A 46 0.00 3.53 9.19
CA GLN A 46 -1.45 3.52 9.43
C GLN A 46 -1.98 4.94 9.68
N LYS A 47 -1.33 5.68 10.60
CA LYS A 47 -1.66 7.10 10.86
C LYS A 47 -1.56 7.98 9.62
N GLY A 48 -0.59 7.73 8.74
CA GLY A 48 -0.44 8.47 7.49
C GLY A 48 -1.55 8.20 6.48
N VAL A 49 -2.07 6.97 6.43
CA VAL A 49 -3.20 6.58 5.56
C VAL A 49 -4.53 7.08 6.11
N GLU A 50 -4.70 7.09 7.42
CA GLU A 50 -5.92 7.53 8.12
C GLU A 50 -5.98 9.05 8.35
N ALA A 51 -5.00 9.81 7.85
CA ALA A 51 -4.92 11.24 8.08
C ALA A 51 -6.18 11.97 7.59
N GLU A 52 -6.75 12.80 8.47
CA GLU A 52 -7.93 13.60 8.15
C GLU A 52 -7.53 14.85 7.35
N TYR A 53 -8.17 15.01 6.19
CA TYR A 53 -8.01 16.20 5.36
C TYR A 53 -9.02 17.27 5.77
N LYS A 54 -8.52 18.45 6.15
CA LYS A 54 -9.37 19.60 6.46
C LYS A 54 -9.83 20.27 5.16
N LEU A 55 -11.10 20.67 5.13
CA LEU A 55 -11.63 21.50 4.05
C LEU A 55 -10.91 22.85 4.05
N ILE A 56 -10.58 23.32 2.85
CA ILE A 56 -9.86 24.58 2.62
C ILE A 56 -10.81 25.75 2.30
N LYS A 57 -12.12 25.52 2.35
CA LYS A 57 -13.19 26.48 2.12
C LYS A 57 -14.30 26.27 3.13
#